data_AF-F3GND2-F1
#
_entry.id   AF-F3GND2-F1
#
_cell.length_a   1.000
_cell.length_b   1.000
_cell.length_c   1.000
_cell.angle_alpha   90.00
_cell.angle_beta   90.00
_cell.angle_gamma   90.00
#
_symmetry.space_group_name_H-M   'P 1'
#
loop_
_entity.id
_entity.type
_entity.pdbx_description
1 polymer ?
#
loop_
_entity_poly.entity_id
_entity_poly.type
_entity_poly.pdbx_seq_one_letter_code
_entity_poly.pdbx_strand_id
1 'polypeptide(L)'
;RQVAAVAAHLGMKCVLVQENWVNYSDALYDRVGNIEMSRIMGADVRLDSAGFDIGIRPSWEKAMADVEEGGGKPFPIPAGCSEHPYGGLG
;
A
#
# COMPACT_ATOMS: atom_id res chain seq x y z
N ARG A 1 1.94 6.01 -3.51
CA ARG A 1 1.70 6.73 -4.79
C ARG A 1 1.93 5.90 -6.06
N GLN A 2 3.11 5.30 -6.30
CA GLN A 2 3.46 4.77 -7.63
C GLN A 2 2.55 3.60 -8.04
N VAL A 3 2.32 2.66 -7.13
CA VAL A 3 1.39 1.55 -7.32
C VAL A 3 -0.04 2.04 -7.62
N ALA A 4 -0.52 3.08 -6.92
CA ALA A 4 -1.83 3.68 -7.20
C ALA A 4 -1.91 4.27 -8.61
N ALA A 5 -0.86 4.95 -9.07
CA ALA A 5 -0.80 5.48 -10.43
C ALA A 5 -0.87 4.37 -11.49
N VAL A 6 -0.10 3.30 -11.30
CA VAL A 6 -0.09 2.15 -12.23
C VAL A 6 -1.44 1.42 -12.21
N ALA A 7 -2.03 1.21 -11.04
CA ALA A 7 -3.34 0.59 -10.93
C ALA A 7 -4.42 1.42 -11.64
N ALA A 8 -4.46 2.74 -11.42
CA ALA A 8 -5.37 3.64 -12.12
C ALA A 8 -5.17 3.60 -13.63
N HIS A 9 -3.92 3.62 -14.10
CA HIS A 9 -3.59 3.52 -15.53
C HIS A 9 -4.05 2.20 -16.15
N LEU A 10 -3.87 1.08 -15.45
CA LEU A 10 -4.26 -0.26 -15.90
C LEU A 10 -5.76 -0.56 -15.70
N GLY A 11 -6.54 0.37 -15.13
CA GLY A 11 -7.96 0.15 -14.82
C GLY A 11 -8.19 -0.86 -13.68
N MET A 12 -7.21 -1.07 -12.81
CA MET A 12 -7.29 -1.95 -11.65
C MET A 12 -7.71 -1.18 -10.39
N LYS A 13 -8.40 -1.86 -9.48
CA LYS A 13 -8.57 -1.36 -8.10
C LYS A 13 -7.22 -1.40 -7.38
N CYS A 14 -7.02 -0.51 -6.40
CA CYS A 14 -5.79 -0.43 -5.62
C CYS A 14 -6.10 -0.32 -4.12
N VAL A 15 -5.48 -1.20 -3.33
CA VAL A 15 -5.48 -1.12 -1.85
C VAL A 15 -4.04 -0.85 -1.41
N LEU A 16 -3.85 0.12 -0.53
CA LEU A 16 -2.55 0.47 0.05
C LEU A 16 -2.63 0.44 1.57
N VAL A 17 -1.83 -0.43 2.18
CA VAL A 17 -1.57 -0.40 3.63
C VAL A 17 -0.44 0.62 3.87
N GLN A 18 -0.67 1.58 4.77
CA GLN A 18 0.27 2.64 5.13
C GLN A 18 0.53 2.56 6.64
N GLU A 19 1.72 2.13 7.03
CA GLU A 19 2.14 1.97 8.42
C GLU A 19 2.98 3.16 8.91
N ASN A 20 3.00 3.39 10.23
CA ASN A 20 3.80 4.46 10.82
C ASN A 20 5.25 4.00 11.07
N TRP A 21 6.04 4.06 10.01
CA TRP A 21 7.43 3.58 10.00
C TRP A 21 8.45 4.55 10.58
N VAL A 22 8.08 5.80 10.81
CA VAL A 22 9.01 6.85 11.23
C VAL A 22 8.56 7.36 12.59
N ASN A 23 9.49 7.47 13.54
CA ASN A 23 9.22 8.18 14.79
C ASN A 23 9.21 9.70 14.55
N TYR A 24 8.17 10.15 13.85
CA TYR A 24 7.94 11.53 13.47
C TYR A 24 6.43 11.79 13.52
N SER A 25 6.03 12.93 14.07
CA SER A 25 4.63 13.30 14.19
C SER A 25 4.46 14.76 13.81
N ASP A 26 4.04 14.98 12.55
CA ASP A 26 3.56 16.26 12.08
C ASP A 26 2.03 16.19 11.89
N ALA A 27 1.35 17.31 12.14
CA ALA A 27 -0.11 17.37 12.12
C ALA A 27 -0.73 17.02 10.76
N LEU A 28 0.02 17.14 9.66
CA LEU A 28 -0.44 16.88 8.29
C LEU A 28 0.25 15.68 7.64
N TYR A 29 1.14 14.98 8.33
CA TYR A 29 2.00 13.94 7.75
C TYR A 29 1.23 12.83 7.03
N ASP A 30 0.04 12.49 7.53
CA ASP A 30 -0.86 11.47 6.99
C ASP A 30 -1.88 12.02 5.96
N ARG A 31 -1.79 13.30 5.61
CA ARG A 31 -2.76 14.02 4.77
C ARG A 31 -2.17 14.67 3.53
N VAL A 32 -0.89 15.00 3.52
CA VAL A 32 -0.23 15.69 2.39
C VAL A 32 0.81 14.81 1.68
N GLY A 33 1.15 15.18 0.44
CA GLY A 33 2.26 14.58 -0.29
C GLY A 33 1.94 13.20 -0.88
N ASN A 34 2.76 12.19 -0.58
CA ASN A 34 2.63 10.88 -1.24
C ASN A 34 1.29 10.18 -0.95
N ILE A 35 0.79 10.32 0.27
CA ILE A 35 -0.48 9.71 0.68
C ILE A 35 -1.69 10.45 0.09
N GLU A 36 -1.60 11.76 -0.03
CA GLU A 36 -2.58 12.60 -0.72
C GLU A 36 -2.76 12.19 -2.18
N MET A 37 -1.65 12.07 -2.92
CA MET A 37 -1.66 11.63 -4.32
C MET A 37 -2.29 10.24 -4.49
N SER A 38 -2.01 9.29 -3.58
CA SER A 38 -2.65 7.97 -3.61
C SER A 38 -4.18 8.06 -3.50
N ARG A 39 -4.69 8.93 -2.62
CA ARG A 39 -6.14 9.15 -2.44
C ARG A 39 -6.76 9.82 -3.66
N ILE A 40 -6.10 10.85 -4.23
CA ILE A 40 -6.55 11.52 -5.46
C ILE A 40 -6.70 10.52 -6.62
N MET A 41 -5.78 9.56 -6.71
CA MET A 41 -5.82 8.49 -7.73
C MET A 41 -6.83 7.37 -7.42
N GLY A 42 -7.63 7.49 -6.36
CA GLY A 42 -8.72 6.56 -6.05
C GLY A 42 -8.29 5.25 -5.38
N ALA A 43 -7.09 5.18 -4.80
CA ALA A 43 -6.70 4.02 -4.01
C ALA A 43 -7.44 3.97 -2.65
N ASP A 44 -7.80 2.77 -2.22
CA ASP A 44 -8.22 2.50 -0.83
C ASP A 44 -6.98 2.55 0.07
N VAL A 45 -6.81 3.67 0.79
CA VAL A 45 -5.65 3.91 1.66
C VAL A 45 -6.02 3.60 3.11
N ARG A 46 -5.37 2.58 3.67
CA ARG A 46 -5.59 2.10 5.03
C ARG A 46 -4.41 2.49 5.91
N LEU A 47 -4.65 3.32 6.91
CA LEU A 47 -3.65 3.70 7.90
C LEU A 47 -3.60 2.65 9.01
N ASP A 48 -2.43 2.07 9.23
CA ASP A 48 -2.17 1.13 10.33
C ASP A 48 -1.18 1.77 11.31
N SER A 49 -1.49 1.69 12.61
CA SER A 49 -0.68 2.25 13.68
C SER A 49 0.57 1.41 14.00
N ALA A 50 0.77 0.27 13.35
CA ALA A 50 1.98 -0.54 13.48
C ALA A 50 3.25 0.27 13.14
N GLY A 51 4.33 -0.04 13.84
CA GLY A 51 5.65 0.59 13.69
C GLY A 51 6.38 0.20 12.39
N PHE A 52 7.70 0.30 12.36
CA PHE A 52 8.53 -0.12 11.21
C PHE A 52 8.80 -1.63 11.17
N ASP A 53 8.77 -2.25 9.98
CA ASP A 53 9.24 -3.61 9.66
C ASP A 53 9.28 -3.79 8.15
N ILE A 54 10.18 -4.63 7.67
CA ILE A 54 10.39 -4.91 6.24
C ILE A 54 9.82 -6.28 5.82
N GLY A 55 9.40 -7.12 6.78
CA GLY A 55 8.80 -8.42 6.53
C GLY A 55 7.32 -8.37 6.12
N ILE A 56 6.74 -9.56 5.91
CA ILE A 56 5.30 -9.72 5.66
C ILE A 56 4.54 -9.46 6.96
N ARG A 57 3.54 -8.57 6.89
CA ARG A 57 2.79 -8.08 8.05
C ARG A 57 1.38 -8.69 8.13
N PRO A 58 0.80 -8.84 9.33
CA PRO A 58 -0.61 -9.23 9.47
C PRO A 58 -1.57 -8.24 8.80
N SER A 59 -1.23 -6.93 8.80
CA SER A 59 -1.98 -5.87 8.12
C SER A 59 -2.05 -6.10 6.61
N TRP A 60 -0.94 -6.59 6.03
CA TRP A 60 -0.81 -6.96 4.63
C TRP A 60 -1.62 -8.22 4.28
N GLU A 61 -1.51 -9.27 5.09
CA GLU A 61 -2.28 -10.51 4.92
C GLU A 61 -3.79 -10.25 4.99
N LYS A 62 -4.22 -9.44 5.97
CA LYS A 62 -5.62 -9.04 6.10
C LYS A 62 -6.09 -8.26 4.87
N ALA A 63 -5.31 -7.33 4.35
CA ALA A 63 -5.68 -6.57 3.16
C ALA A 63 -5.88 -7.48 1.93
N MET A 64 -5.08 -8.55 1.79
CA MET A 64 -5.28 -9.54 0.73
C MET A 64 -6.56 -10.35 0.97
N ALA A 65 -6.77 -10.84 2.19
CA ALA A 65 -7.97 -11.60 2.55
C ALA A 65 -9.26 -10.79 2.32
N ASP A 66 -9.29 -9.50 2.70
CA ASP A 66 -10.43 -8.62 2.47
C ASP A 66 -10.75 -8.46 0.98
N VAL A 67 -9.73 -8.46 0.11
CA VAL A 67 -9.93 -8.38 -1.35
C VAL A 67 -10.51 -9.69 -1.88
N GLU A 68 -10.02 -10.84 -1.40
CA GLU A 68 -10.55 -12.16 -1.77
C GLU A 68 -12.00 -12.35 -1.30
N GLU A 69 -12.32 -11.98 -0.06
CA GLU A 69 -13.68 -12.01 0.50
C GLU A 69 -14.63 -11.09 -0.29
N GLY A 70 -14.13 -9.94 -0.75
CA GLY A 70 -14.85 -9.05 -1.66
C GLY A 70 -15.04 -9.58 -3.08
N GLY A 71 -14.62 -10.82 -3.38
CA GLY A 71 -14.70 -11.45 -4.70
C GLY A 71 -13.66 -10.96 -5.69
N GLY A 72 -12.63 -10.26 -5.22
CA GLY A 72 -11.49 -9.82 -6.02
C GLY A 72 -10.37 -10.86 -6.08
N LYS A 73 -9.38 -10.60 -6.93
CA LYS A 73 -8.13 -11.37 -7.00
C LYS A 73 -6.96 -10.42 -6.72
N PRO A 74 -6.37 -10.42 -5.51
CA PRO A 74 -5.28 -9.52 -5.20
C PRO A 74 -4.01 -9.86 -6.00
N PHE A 75 -3.22 -8.84 -6.34
CA PHE A 75 -1.87 -8.98 -6.87
C PHE A 75 -0.87 -8.42 -5.84
N PRO A 76 -0.21 -9.27 -5.05
CA PRO A 76 0.62 -8.80 -3.94
C PRO A 76 1.91 -8.14 -4.42
N ILE A 77 2.17 -6.91 -3.94
CA ILE A 77 3.40 -6.16 -4.18
C ILE A 77 4.03 -5.84 -2.82
N PRO A 78 5.15 -6.49 -2.43
CA PRO A 78 5.77 -6.27 -1.12
C PRO A 78 6.40 -4.88 -1.00
N ALA A 79 6.82 -4.51 0.21
CA ALA A 79 7.49 -3.25 0.48
C ALA A 79 8.65 -3.00 -0.51
N GLY A 80 8.61 -1.85 -1.19
CA GLY A 80 9.62 -1.47 -2.18
C GLY A 80 9.76 -2.41 -3.37
N CYS A 81 8.85 -3.37 -3.56
CA CYS A 81 8.94 -4.49 -4.50
C CYS A 81 10.14 -5.45 -4.24
N SER A 82 10.89 -5.29 -3.14
CA SER A 82 12.20 -5.94 -2.98
C SER A 82 12.12 -7.46 -2.83
N GLU A 83 11.14 -7.96 -2.07
CA GLU A 83 10.94 -9.40 -1.85
C GLU A 83 10.15 -10.09 -2.99
N HIS A 84 9.83 -9.37 -4.06
CA HIS A 84 9.14 -9.96 -5.21
C HIS A 84 10.15 -10.76 -6.07
N PRO A 85 9.80 -11.94 -6.63
CA PRO A 85 10.72 -12.74 -7.46
C PRO A 85 11.36 -11.98 -8.64
N TYR A 86 10.69 -10.94 -9.14
CA TYR A 86 11.16 -10.06 -10.21
C TYR A 86 11.60 -8.66 -9.74
N GLY A 87 11.67 -8.42 -8.42
CA GLY A 87 11.92 -7.11 -7.83
C GLY A 87 13.28 -6.49 -8.16
N GLY A 88 14.29 -7.32 -8.43
CA GLY A 88 15.66 -6.88 -8.74
C GLY A 88 15.99 -6.79 -10.23
N LEU A 89 15.00 -6.90 -11.13
CA LEU A 89 15.24 -6.89 -12.58
C LEU A 89 15.12 -5.49 -13.23
N GLY A 90 14.65 -4.50 -12.46
CA GLY A 90 14.40 -3.13 -12.93
C GLY A 90 15.61 -2.22 -12.93
#